data_AF-A0A0U5II79-F1
#
_entry.id   AF-A0A0U5II79-F1
#
_cell.length_a   1.000
_cell.length_b   1.000
_cell.length_c   1.000
_cell.angle_alpha   90.00
_cell.angle_beta   90.00
_cell.angle_gamma   90.00
#
_symmetry.space_group_name_H-M   'P 1'
#
loop_
_entity.id
_entity.type
_entity.pdbx_description
1 polymer ?
#
loop_
_entity_poly.entity_id
_entity_poly.type
_entity_poly.pdbx_seq_one_letter_code
_entity_poly.pdbx_strand_id
1 'polypeptide(L)'
;MLDLLAQPESRGNYNAWFGKVDQSEIDLTRMTVSEVRALQSRLLESGNGGSAIGRYQIIPSTFDRLIDRMGLTGEELFSRQLQDRMALRLANHAGMSSWMRGGISDHDFAHNLSRIWAGLPKDASNESFYQKDGVNKAHIDYGVVIATLGEIRGRSGS
;
A
#
# COMPACT_ATOMS: atom_id res chain seq x y z
N MET A 1 7.18 0.87 9.57
CA MET A 1 5.96 1.33 8.88
C MET A 1 5.92 0.81 7.45
N LEU A 2 6.82 1.24 6.56
CA LEU A 2 6.79 0.83 5.16
C LEU A 2 6.80 -0.69 4.94
N ASP A 3 7.57 -1.43 5.75
CA ASP A 3 7.60 -2.90 5.67
C ASP A 3 6.29 -3.55 6.11
N LEU A 4 5.62 -3.00 7.14
CA LEU A 4 4.30 -3.45 7.59
C LEU A 4 3.27 -3.33 6.46
N LEU A 5 3.32 -2.23 5.69
CA LEU A 5 2.43 -2.01 4.56
C LEU A 5 2.78 -2.91 3.36
N ALA A 6 4.07 -3.12 3.11
CA ALA A 6 4.54 -3.78 1.89
C ALA A 6 4.55 -5.31 1.97
N GLN A 7 4.78 -5.89 3.15
CA GLN A 7 4.85 -7.35 3.31
C GLN A 7 3.57 -8.02 2.79
N PRO A 8 2.37 -7.73 3.31
CA PRO A 8 1.17 -8.43 2.88
C PRO A 8 0.80 -8.18 1.41
N GLU A 9 1.31 -7.11 0.80
CA GLU A 9 0.95 -6.69 -0.56
C GLU A 9 1.88 -7.25 -1.65
N SER A 10 3.19 -7.24 -1.40
CA SER A 10 4.19 -7.52 -2.43
C SER A 10 5.43 -8.24 -1.91
N ARG A 11 5.46 -8.65 -0.65
CA ARG A 11 6.67 -9.12 0.04
C ARG A 11 7.83 -8.11 -0.04
N GLY A 12 7.49 -6.82 -0.17
CA GLY A 12 8.47 -5.74 -0.31
C GLY A 12 8.99 -5.49 -1.73
N ASN A 13 8.48 -6.17 -2.75
CA ASN A 13 8.99 -6.03 -4.11
C ASN A 13 8.44 -4.77 -4.82
N TYR A 14 9.32 -3.80 -5.09
CA TYR A 14 9.01 -2.58 -5.87
C TYR A 14 8.61 -2.84 -7.31
N ASN A 15 8.86 -4.04 -7.81
CA ASN A 15 8.55 -4.46 -9.16
C ASN A 15 7.22 -5.21 -9.28
N ALA A 16 6.54 -5.53 -8.17
CA ALA A 16 5.33 -6.34 -8.20
C ALA A 16 4.18 -5.66 -8.95
N TRP A 17 3.32 -6.45 -9.58
CA TRP A 17 1.95 -6.03 -9.90
C TRP A 17 0.97 -7.16 -9.60
N PHE A 18 -0.32 -6.84 -9.68
CA PHE A 18 -1.41 -7.74 -9.37
C PHE A 18 -1.25 -9.13 -10.00
N GLY A 19 -1.23 -10.17 -9.16
CA GLY A 19 -1.07 -11.57 -9.58
C GLY A 19 0.36 -11.97 -9.95
N LYS A 20 1.32 -11.03 -10.03
CA LYS A 20 2.72 -11.31 -10.35
C LYS A 20 3.67 -10.58 -9.38
N VAL A 21 3.78 -11.10 -8.16
CA VAL A 21 4.61 -10.51 -7.09
C VAL A 21 6.11 -10.61 -7.39
N ASP A 22 6.55 -11.66 -8.07
CA ASP A 22 7.97 -11.95 -8.33
C ASP A 22 8.40 -11.60 -9.77
N GLN A 23 7.64 -10.76 -10.48
CA GLN A 23 7.92 -10.42 -11.88
C GLN A 23 9.24 -9.64 -12.03
N SER A 24 9.95 -9.91 -13.12
CA SER A 24 11.21 -9.27 -13.50
C SER A 24 11.29 -8.90 -14.98
N GLU A 25 10.17 -8.99 -15.70
CA GLU A 25 10.09 -8.73 -17.15
C GLU A 25 10.33 -7.26 -17.48
N ILE A 26 9.89 -6.37 -16.60
CA ILE A 26 10.11 -4.93 -16.69
C ILE A 26 10.61 -4.41 -15.35
N ASP A 27 11.33 -3.28 -15.36
CA ASP A 27 11.75 -2.59 -14.15
C ASP A 27 10.89 -1.34 -13.94
N LEU A 28 9.89 -1.46 -13.06
CA LEU A 28 8.98 -0.37 -12.72
C LEU A 28 9.71 0.85 -12.15
N THR A 29 10.87 0.66 -11.52
CA THR A 29 11.61 1.75 -10.87
C THR A 29 12.31 2.66 -11.88
N ARG A 30 12.37 2.23 -13.14
CA ARG A 30 12.95 2.96 -14.27
C ARG A 30 11.90 3.56 -15.21
N MET A 31 10.62 3.30 -14.96
CA MET A 31 9.52 3.88 -15.71
C MET A 31 9.12 5.22 -15.11
N THR A 32 8.64 6.14 -15.95
CA THR A 32 8.01 7.36 -15.47
C THR A 32 6.63 7.06 -14.86
N VAL A 33 6.12 7.97 -14.03
CA VAL A 33 4.77 7.88 -13.46
C VAL A 33 3.72 7.73 -14.56
N SER A 34 3.84 8.48 -15.67
CA SER A 34 2.95 8.37 -16.83
C SER A 34 3.02 6.99 -17.49
N GLU A 35 4.22 6.44 -17.65
CA GLU A 35 4.41 5.09 -18.22
C GLU A 35 3.81 4.00 -17.32
N VAL A 36 3.99 4.12 -16.00
CA VAL A 36 3.37 3.19 -15.03
C VAL A 36 1.86 3.30 -15.09
N ARG A 37 1.30 4.51 -15.18
CA ARG A 37 -0.16 4.68 -15.30
C ARG A 37 -0.71 4.07 -16.59
N ALA A 38 0.01 4.22 -17.70
CA ALA A 38 -0.33 3.60 -18.98
C ALA A 38 -0.25 2.06 -18.91
N LEU A 39 0.77 1.52 -18.23
CA LEU A 39 0.88 0.09 -17.95
C LEU A 39 -0.32 -0.42 -17.13
N GLN A 40 -0.77 0.33 -16.12
CA GLN A 40 -1.96 -0.05 -15.36
C GLN A 40 -3.21 -0.15 -16.24
N SER A 41 -3.38 0.75 -17.21
CA SER A 41 -4.49 0.66 -18.19
C SER A 41 -4.37 -0.60 -19.05
N ARG A 42 -3.17 -0.87 -19.61
CA ARG A 42 -2.92 -2.05 -20.45
C ARG A 42 -3.20 -3.37 -19.71
N LEU A 43 -2.82 -3.46 -18.42
CA LEU A 43 -3.09 -4.65 -17.60
C LEU A 43 -4.60 -4.88 -17.38
N LEU A 44 -5.38 -3.81 -17.22
CA LEU A 44 -6.84 -3.93 -17.12
C LEU A 44 -7.46 -4.35 -18.46
N GLU A 45 -7.04 -3.73 -19.55
CA GLU A 45 -7.49 -4.04 -20.91
C GLU A 45 -7.16 -5.48 -21.32
N SER A 46 -6.01 -6.01 -20.89
CA SER A 46 -5.60 -7.39 -21.15
C SER A 46 -6.33 -8.41 -20.28
N GLY A 47 -7.24 -7.99 -19.39
CA GLY A 47 -7.97 -8.88 -18.50
C GLY A 47 -7.12 -9.50 -17.38
N ASN A 48 -6.05 -8.85 -16.91
CA ASN A 48 -5.16 -9.34 -15.84
C ASN A 48 -5.86 -9.50 -14.46
N GLY A 49 -7.17 -9.26 -14.36
CA GLY A 49 -7.95 -9.28 -13.11
C GLY A 49 -7.72 -8.08 -12.20
N GLY A 50 -6.64 -7.33 -12.41
CA GLY A 50 -6.30 -6.11 -11.68
C GLY A 50 -5.02 -5.48 -12.20
N SER A 51 -4.76 -4.25 -11.76
CA SER A 51 -3.60 -3.44 -12.16
C SER A 51 -2.94 -2.72 -10.98
N ALA A 52 -3.16 -3.21 -9.76
CA ALA A 52 -2.42 -2.77 -8.59
C ALA A 52 -0.91 -2.97 -8.83
N ILE A 53 -0.10 -1.98 -8.50
CA ILE A 53 1.31 -1.95 -8.94
C ILE A 53 2.27 -1.47 -7.85
N GLY A 54 3.52 -1.90 -7.98
CA GLY A 54 4.62 -1.58 -7.10
C GLY A 54 4.55 -2.26 -5.74
N ARG A 55 5.47 -1.86 -4.88
CA ARG A 55 5.66 -2.38 -3.52
C ARG A 55 4.41 -2.31 -2.65
N TYR A 56 3.55 -1.34 -2.95
CA TYR A 56 2.37 -1.01 -2.14
C TYR A 56 1.05 -1.30 -2.86
N GLN A 57 1.09 -2.03 -3.98
CA GLN A 57 -0.09 -2.44 -4.76
C GLN A 57 -1.08 -1.27 -4.99
N ILE A 58 -0.56 -0.13 -5.47
CA ILE A 58 -1.36 1.09 -5.65
C ILE A 58 -2.28 0.89 -6.87
N ILE A 59 -3.59 0.99 -6.67
CA ILE A 59 -4.60 0.90 -7.75
C ILE A 59 -4.69 2.21 -8.55
N PRO A 60 -5.17 2.20 -9.80
CA PRO A 60 -5.15 3.36 -10.69
C PRO A 60 -5.80 4.62 -10.11
N SER A 61 -7.00 4.49 -9.51
CA SER A 61 -7.70 5.63 -8.95
C SER A 61 -6.96 6.27 -7.77
N THR A 62 -6.25 5.46 -6.97
CA THR A 62 -5.39 5.95 -5.88
C THR A 62 -4.12 6.57 -6.42
N PHE A 63 -3.56 6.01 -7.50
CA PHE A 63 -2.38 6.54 -8.17
C PHE A 63 -2.65 7.92 -8.76
N ASP A 64 -3.76 8.09 -9.47
CA ASP A 64 -4.20 9.38 -10.03
C ASP A 64 -4.35 10.45 -8.92
N ARG A 65 -5.00 10.10 -7.80
CA ARG A 65 -5.12 11.03 -6.64
C ARG A 65 -3.76 11.38 -6.01
N LEU A 66 -2.80 10.46 -6.02
CA LEU A 66 -1.46 10.71 -5.49
C LEU A 66 -0.66 11.64 -6.41
N ILE A 67 -0.76 11.44 -7.73
CA ILE A 67 -0.16 12.32 -8.74
C ILE A 67 -0.63 13.76 -8.51
N ASP A 68 -1.95 13.96 -8.43
CA ASP A 68 -2.55 15.27 -8.20
C ASP A 68 -2.10 15.89 -6.87
N ARG A 69 -2.22 15.14 -5.76
CA ARG A 69 -1.91 15.65 -4.42
C ARG A 69 -0.43 15.92 -4.19
N MET A 70 0.45 15.23 -4.91
CA MET A 70 1.89 15.40 -4.81
C MET A 70 2.45 16.38 -5.86
N GLY A 71 1.60 16.89 -6.77
CA GLY A 71 2.01 17.82 -7.82
C GLY A 71 3.00 17.19 -8.81
N LEU A 72 2.85 15.89 -9.08
CA LEU A 72 3.71 15.18 -10.01
C LEU A 72 3.32 15.52 -11.44
N THR A 73 4.33 15.69 -12.29
CA THR A 73 4.16 16.01 -13.71
C THR A 73 3.89 14.77 -14.56
N GLY A 74 4.26 13.59 -14.04
CA GLY A 74 4.19 12.32 -14.76
C GLY A 74 5.55 11.89 -15.32
N GLU A 75 6.51 12.81 -15.43
CA GLU A 75 7.87 12.55 -15.93
C GLU A 75 8.80 12.03 -14.83
N GLU A 76 8.40 12.13 -13.57
CA GLU A 76 9.18 11.58 -12.46
C GLU A 76 9.25 10.06 -12.57
N LEU A 77 10.42 9.49 -12.30
CA LEU A 77 10.55 8.03 -12.22
C LEU A 77 9.75 7.50 -11.05
N PHE A 78 9.03 6.39 -11.27
CA PHE A 78 8.38 5.56 -10.26
C PHE A 78 9.39 4.74 -9.43
N SER A 79 10.47 5.40 -9.08
CA SER A 79 11.57 4.96 -8.22
C SER A 79 11.08 4.42 -6.89
N ARG A 80 11.94 3.63 -6.24
CA ARG A 80 11.69 3.10 -4.89
C ARG A 80 11.34 4.23 -3.91
N GLN A 81 12.08 5.34 -3.97
CA GLN A 81 11.85 6.50 -3.11
C GLN A 81 10.51 7.18 -3.40
N LEU A 82 10.07 7.25 -4.66
CA LEU A 82 8.75 7.81 -4.98
C LEU A 82 7.63 6.91 -4.47
N GLN A 83 7.74 5.59 -4.66
CA GLN A 83 6.80 4.61 -4.12
C GLN A 83 6.66 4.73 -2.59
N ASP A 84 7.78 4.82 -1.87
CA ASP A 84 7.79 4.99 -0.41
C ASP A 84 7.11 6.30 0.02
N ARG A 85 7.39 7.40 -0.68
CA ARG A 85 6.74 8.70 -0.40
C ARG A 85 5.23 8.63 -0.62
N MET A 86 4.79 7.98 -1.69
CA MET A 86 3.37 7.75 -1.96
C MET A 86 2.70 6.95 -0.83
N ALA A 87 3.32 5.85 -0.40
CA ALA A 87 2.81 5.04 0.71
C ALA A 87 2.72 5.82 2.02
N LEU A 88 3.72 6.64 2.35
CA LEU A 88 3.69 7.50 3.53
C LEU A 88 2.63 8.61 3.43
N ARG A 89 2.31 9.09 2.23
CA ARG A 89 1.17 10.02 2.03
C ARG A 89 -0.17 9.34 2.26
N LEU A 90 -0.34 8.10 1.80
CA LEU A 90 -1.53 7.30 2.10
C LEU A 90 -1.64 6.99 3.60
N ALA A 91 -0.54 6.60 4.26
CA ALA A 91 -0.55 6.32 5.71
C ALA A 91 -0.87 7.58 6.52
N ASN A 92 -0.34 8.75 6.12
CA ASN A 92 -0.73 10.02 6.72
C ASN A 92 -2.21 10.33 6.53
N HIS A 93 -2.77 10.06 5.35
CA HIS A 93 -4.21 10.19 5.11
C HIS A 93 -5.04 9.26 5.99
N ALA A 94 -4.52 8.06 6.31
CA ALA A 94 -5.12 7.13 7.27
C ALA A 94 -4.96 7.56 8.75
N GLY A 95 -4.29 8.67 9.03
CA GLY A 95 -4.15 9.23 10.38
C GLY A 95 -2.81 8.97 11.06
N MET A 96 -1.76 8.56 10.34
CA MET A 96 -0.43 8.27 10.92
C MET A 96 0.08 9.40 11.82
N SER A 97 -0.08 10.66 11.41
CA SER A 97 0.35 11.81 12.22
C SER A 97 -0.41 11.93 13.54
N SER A 98 -1.73 11.68 13.55
CA SER A 98 -2.53 11.68 14.78
C SER A 98 -2.19 10.48 15.66
N TRP A 99 -2.00 9.31 15.05
CA TRP A 99 -1.62 8.08 15.74
C TRP A 99 -0.27 8.20 16.46
N MET A 100 0.73 8.77 15.77
CA MET A 100 2.06 9.02 16.34
C MET A 100 2.01 9.94 17.56
N ARG A 101 1.06 10.88 17.60
CA ARG A 101 0.85 11.79 18.74
C ARG A 101 -0.12 11.23 19.80
N GLY A 102 -0.55 9.98 19.68
CA GLY A 102 -1.52 9.36 20.59
C GLY A 102 -2.96 9.86 20.43
N GLY A 103 -3.27 10.61 19.37
CA GLY A 103 -4.61 11.13 19.10
C GLY A 103 -5.59 10.10 18.53
N ILE A 104 -5.11 8.97 18.02
CA ILE A 104 -5.91 7.77 17.71
C ILE A 104 -5.17 6.52 18.17
N SER A 105 -5.91 5.47 18.52
CA SER A 105 -5.34 4.22 19.03
C SER A 105 -4.62 3.42 17.94
N ASP A 106 -3.86 2.39 18.33
CA ASP A 106 -3.26 1.45 17.37
C ASP A 106 -4.34 0.71 16.58
N HIS A 107 -5.47 0.40 17.23
CA HIS A 107 -6.60 -0.28 16.63
C HIS A 107 -7.30 0.59 15.58
N ASP A 108 -7.57 1.86 15.88
CA ASP A 108 -8.19 2.79 14.94
C ASP A 108 -7.29 3.04 13.74
N PHE A 109 -5.99 3.19 13.97
CA PHE A 109 -5.03 3.39 12.89
C PHE A 109 -4.89 2.13 12.02
N ALA A 110 -4.79 0.94 12.61
CA ALA A 110 -4.79 -0.33 11.87
C ALA A 110 -6.04 -0.49 11.01
N HIS A 111 -7.22 -0.16 11.58
CA HIS A 111 -8.48 -0.17 10.83
C HIS A 111 -8.44 0.80 9.64
N ASN A 112 -7.97 2.04 9.84
CA ASN A 112 -7.84 3.01 8.74
C ASN A 112 -6.87 2.55 7.65
N LEU A 113 -5.76 1.91 8.01
CA LEU A 113 -4.81 1.34 7.05
C LEU A 113 -5.46 0.23 6.22
N SER A 114 -6.27 -0.65 6.83
CA SER A 114 -6.97 -1.73 6.13
C SER A 114 -7.93 -1.26 5.02
N ARG A 115 -8.40 -0.01 5.11
CA ARG A 115 -9.25 0.65 4.10
C ARG A 115 -8.47 1.15 2.88
N ILE A 116 -7.16 0.99 2.87
CA ILE A 116 -6.26 1.36 1.78
C ILE A 116 -5.55 0.11 1.24
N TRP A 117 -5.06 -0.75 2.15
CA TRP A 117 -4.28 -1.95 1.82
C TRP A 117 -5.07 -3.20 2.17
N ALA A 118 -5.46 -3.95 1.13
CA ALA A 118 -6.32 -5.12 1.25
C ALA A 118 -5.63 -6.30 1.98
N GLY A 119 -4.30 -6.33 1.97
CA GLY A 119 -3.51 -7.32 2.68
C GLY A 119 -3.51 -7.13 4.20
N LEU A 120 -3.95 -5.97 4.70
CA LEU A 120 -4.08 -5.71 6.14
C LEU A 120 -5.47 -6.13 6.67
N PRO A 121 -5.53 -6.76 7.85
CA PRO A 121 -6.78 -7.11 8.51
C PRO A 121 -7.51 -5.86 9.03
N LYS A 122 -8.85 -5.85 8.92
CA LYS A 122 -9.70 -4.74 9.38
C LYS A 122 -9.85 -4.70 10.90
N ASP A 123 -9.75 -5.87 11.54
CA ASP A 123 -9.87 -6.10 12.99
C ASP A 123 -9.35 -7.52 13.35
N ALA A 124 -9.58 -7.94 14.59
CA ALA A 124 -9.14 -9.23 15.14
C ALA A 124 -9.75 -10.47 14.47
N SER A 125 -10.76 -10.32 13.58
CA SER A 125 -11.28 -11.43 12.77
C SER A 125 -10.28 -11.92 11.71
N ASN A 126 -9.20 -11.17 11.45
CA ASN A 126 -8.26 -11.41 10.36
C ASN A 126 -8.90 -11.33 8.95
N GLU A 127 -10.09 -10.72 8.85
CA GLU A 127 -10.72 -10.42 7.57
C GLU A 127 -10.19 -9.10 6.98
N SER A 128 -10.08 -9.02 5.65
CA SER A 128 -9.77 -7.74 5.00
C SER A 128 -11.01 -6.84 4.94
N PHE A 129 -10.79 -5.53 4.84
CA PHE A 129 -11.88 -4.56 4.72
C PHE A 129 -12.75 -4.77 3.47
N TYR A 130 -12.16 -5.34 2.41
CA TYR A 130 -12.80 -5.50 1.11
C TYR A 130 -13.48 -6.85 0.88
N GLN A 131 -13.54 -7.74 1.89
CA GLN A 131 -14.26 -9.00 1.75
C GLN A 131 -15.77 -8.78 1.62
N LYS A 132 -16.41 -9.54 0.70
CA LYS A 132 -17.87 -9.70 0.64
C LYS A 132 -18.34 -11.08 1.12
N ASP A 133 -17.54 -12.13 0.95
CA ASP A 133 -17.84 -13.49 1.39
C ASP A 133 -16.53 -14.19 1.80
N GLY A 134 -16.48 -14.73 3.03
CA GLY A 134 -15.34 -15.17 3.86
C GLY A 134 -14.24 -16.09 3.29
N VAL A 135 -13.76 -15.85 2.07
CA VAL A 135 -12.83 -16.74 1.34
C VAL A 135 -11.40 -16.18 1.24
N ASN A 136 -11.19 -14.86 1.37
CA ASN A 136 -9.87 -14.22 1.21
C ASN A 136 -9.35 -13.57 2.51
N LYS A 137 -8.69 -14.35 3.37
CA LYS A 137 -8.05 -13.88 4.62
C LYS A 137 -7.04 -12.75 4.35
N ALA A 138 -6.91 -11.81 5.28
CA ALA A 138 -5.80 -10.86 5.26
C ALA A 138 -4.46 -11.61 5.22
N HIS A 139 -3.45 -11.04 4.57
CA HIS A 139 -2.16 -11.70 4.35
C HIS A 139 -1.22 -11.59 5.56
N ILE A 140 -1.63 -10.87 6.61
CA ILE A 140 -0.94 -10.74 7.90
C ILE A 140 -1.95 -10.78 9.04
N ASP A 141 -1.54 -11.33 10.18
CA ASP A 141 -2.38 -11.44 11.38
C ASP A 141 -2.52 -10.09 12.10
N TYR A 142 -3.72 -9.82 12.62
CA TYR A 142 -4.05 -8.58 13.32
C TYR A 142 -3.19 -8.34 14.55
N GLY A 143 -2.89 -9.37 15.34
CA GLY A 143 -2.00 -9.28 16.49
C GLY A 143 -0.60 -8.84 16.09
N VAL A 144 -0.09 -9.33 14.95
CA VAL A 144 1.21 -8.90 14.41
C VAL A 144 1.17 -7.43 13.99
N VAL A 145 0.08 -6.97 13.37
CA VAL A 145 -0.10 -5.55 13.00
C VAL A 145 -0.06 -4.67 14.24
N ILE A 146 -0.87 -4.98 15.26
CA ILE A 146 -0.94 -4.18 16.49
C ILE A 146 0.39 -4.16 17.24
N ALA A 147 1.05 -5.31 17.38
CA ALA A 147 2.38 -5.39 18.00
C ALA A 147 3.40 -4.51 17.25
N THR A 148 3.43 -4.61 15.92
CA THR A 148 4.34 -3.83 15.07
C THR A 148 4.08 -2.32 15.18
N LEU A 149 2.80 -1.91 15.20
CA LEU A 149 2.43 -0.50 15.42
C LEU A 149 2.92 -0.01 16.79
N GLY A 150 2.66 -0.77 17.85
CA GLY A 150 3.12 -0.47 19.20
C GLY A 150 4.64 -0.25 19.26
N GLU A 151 5.42 -1.13 18.63
CA GLU A 151 6.88 -0.98 18.53
C GLU A 151 7.31 0.28 17.78
N ILE A 152 6.69 0.57 16.63
CA ILE A 152 7.02 1.76 15.82
C ILE A 152 6.79 3.04 16.64
N ARG A 153 5.66 3.13 17.35
CA ARG A 153 5.34 4.31 18.17
C ARG A 153 6.28 4.40 19.38
N GLY A 154 6.59 3.29 20.04
CA GLY A 154 7.52 3.25 21.17
C GLY A 154 8.94 3.71 20.82
N ARG A 155 9.46 3.29 19.65
CA ARG A 155 10.78 3.74 19.16
C ARG A 155 10.86 5.23 18.80
N SER A 156 9.72 5.87 18.56
CA SER A 156 9.66 7.26 18.13
C SER A 156 9.51 8.25 19.29
N GLY A 157 9.20 7.75 20.50
CA GLY A 157 9.11 8.53 21.72
C GLY A 157 10.29 8.34 22.68
N SER A 158 11.35 7.61 22.25
CA SER A 158 12.60 7.39 23.00
C SER A 158 13.72 8.28 22.49
#